data_AF-A0A2R6NHY4-F1
#
_entry.id   AF-A0A2R6NHY4-F1
#
_cell.length_a   1.000
_cell.length_b   1.000
_cell.length_c   1.000
_cell.angle_alpha   90.00
_cell.angle_beta   90.00
_cell.angle_gamma   90.00
#
_symmetry.space_group_name_H-M   'P 1'
#
loop_
_entity.id
_entity.type
_entity.pdbx_description
1 polymer ?
#
loop_
_entity_poly.entity_id
_entity_poly.type
_entity_poly.pdbx_seq_one_letter_code
_entity_poly.pdbx_strand_id
1 'polypeptide(L)'
;MPDAVLVVPPEIEHALIWTCLPVIPPDLPPSIAPRVLQDGLWGFTGSNLPPPSPSTLHECLPALSDWNVTADKLIRSPQGTLEEDELVRQTSSEIDVFVRRRWVESEWETAWFVNPPRLQSVPGLAHIHVFARHKSPEEMGGGY
;
A
#
# COMPACT_ATOMS: atom_id res chain seq x y z
N MET A 1 9.79 12.73 -21.81
CA MET A 1 8.57 11.93 -21.57
C MET A 1 7.99 12.47 -20.28
N PRO A 2 6.70 12.82 -20.17
CA PRO A 2 6.16 13.24 -18.89
C PRO A 2 6.21 12.03 -17.95
N ASP A 3 6.92 12.16 -16.83
CA ASP A 3 6.85 11.18 -15.75
C ASP A 3 5.38 11.11 -15.31
N ALA A 4 4.77 9.94 -15.41
CA ALA A 4 3.40 9.72 -14.94
C ALA A 4 3.43 9.65 -13.41
N VAL A 5 3.58 10.81 -12.77
CA VAL A 5 3.45 10.95 -11.32
C VAL A 5 1.97 10.81 -10.98
N LEU A 6 1.65 9.98 -10.00
CA LEU A 6 0.29 9.91 -9.49
C LEU A 6 -0.10 11.30 -8.98
N VAL A 7 -1.32 11.74 -9.29
CA VAL A 7 -1.81 13.02 -8.77
C VAL A 7 -2.05 12.86 -7.27
N VAL A 8 -1.12 13.38 -6.48
CA VAL A 8 -1.13 13.35 -5.02
C VAL A 8 -1.26 14.76 -4.44
N PRO A 9 -1.81 14.92 -3.23
CA PRO A 9 -1.79 16.21 -2.53
C PRO A 9 -0.36 16.76 -2.40
N PRO A 10 -0.18 18.10 -2.38
CA PRO A 10 1.15 18.73 -2.38
C PRO A 10 2.02 18.38 -1.16
N GLU A 11 1.42 17.98 -0.05
CA GLU A 11 2.10 17.52 1.16
C GLU A 11 2.56 16.06 1.10
N ILE A 12 2.21 15.32 0.04
CA ILE A 12 2.56 13.91 -0.14
C ILE A 12 3.71 13.76 -1.11
N GLU A 13 4.79 13.12 -0.65
CA GLU A 13 5.86 12.63 -1.49
C GLU A 13 5.50 11.26 -2.04
N HIS A 14 5.45 11.13 -3.37
CA HIS A 14 5.33 9.83 -4.04
C HIS A 14 6.71 9.35 -4.51
N ALA A 15 7.23 8.32 -3.86
CA ALA A 15 8.49 7.67 -4.22
C ALA A 15 8.23 6.30 -4.88
N LEU A 16 9.03 5.98 -5.90
CA LEU A 16 9.16 4.63 -6.45
C LEU A 16 10.49 4.02 -6.02
N ILE A 17 10.43 2.86 -5.37
CA ILE A 17 11.60 2.10 -4.98
C ILE A 17 11.77 0.95 -5.97
N TRP A 18 12.80 1.03 -6.79
CA TRP A 18 13.14 0.01 -7.77
C TRP A 18 14.12 -0.99 -7.18
N THR A 19 13.90 -2.27 -7.46
CA THR A 19 14.81 -3.34 -7.04
C THR A 19 14.97 -4.38 -8.13
N CYS A 20 16.18 -4.95 -8.21
CA CYS A 20 16.47 -6.10 -9.05
C CYS A 20 16.02 -7.43 -8.41
N LEU A 21 15.61 -7.40 -7.13
CA LEU A 21 15.06 -8.55 -6.42
C LEU A 21 13.54 -8.60 -6.59
N PRO A 22 12.95 -9.79 -6.70
CA PRO A 22 11.50 -9.92 -6.71
C PRO A 22 10.92 -9.45 -5.37
N VAL A 23 9.98 -8.50 -5.42
CA VAL A 23 9.31 -7.99 -4.21
C VAL A 23 8.20 -8.96 -3.75
N ILE A 24 7.56 -9.64 -4.69
CA ILE A 24 6.64 -10.75 -4.41
C ILE A 24 7.45 -12.04 -4.56
N PRO A 25 7.65 -12.84 -3.49
CA PRO A 25 8.44 -14.06 -3.57
C PRO A 25 7.86 -15.06 -4.58
N PRO A 26 8.69 -15.77 -5.36
CA PRO A 26 8.18 -16.79 -6.30
C PRO A 26 7.62 -18.02 -5.57
N ASP A 27 8.02 -18.25 -4.33
CA ASP A 27 7.67 -19.37 -3.47
C ASP A 27 6.62 -18.99 -2.40
N LEU A 28 5.64 -18.17 -2.79
CA LEU A 28 4.52 -17.81 -1.91
C LEU A 28 3.82 -19.05 -1.33
N PRO A 29 3.51 -19.06 -0.01
CA PRO A 29 2.72 -20.12 0.58
C PRO A 29 1.36 -20.26 -0.15
N PRO A 30 0.92 -21.49 -0.48
CA PRO A 30 -0.31 -21.70 -1.23
C PRO A 30 -1.57 -21.11 -0.60
N SER A 31 -1.60 -20.97 0.74
CA SER A 31 -2.72 -20.37 1.48
C SER A 31 -2.90 -18.88 1.17
N ILE A 32 -1.81 -18.13 0.98
CA ILE A 32 -1.87 -16.68 0.75
C ILE A 32 -1.64 -16.29 -0.71
N ALA A 33 -1.14 -17.21 -1.55
CA ALA A 33 -0.82 -16.93 -2.95
C ALA A 33 -2.01 -16.34 -3.74
N PRO A 34 -3.25 -16.87 -3.67
CA PRO A 34 -4.39 -16.28 -4.40
C PRO A 34 -4.63 -14.82 -4.04
N ARG A 35 -4.48 -14.47 -2.77
CA ARG A 35 -4.67 -13.11 -2.26
C ARG A 35 -3.55 -12.18 -2.69
N VAL A 36 -2.29 -12.57 -2.49
CA VAL A 36 -1.13 -11.72 -2.86
C VAL A 36 -1.07 -11.50 -4.37
N LEU A 37 -1.39 -12.51 -5.19
CA LEU A 37 -1.42 -12.37 -6.65
C LEU A 37 -2.60 -11.51 -7.15
N GLN A 38 -3.69 -11.43 -6.38
CA GLN A 38 -4.86 -10.61 -6.70
C GLN A 38 -4.76 -9.17 -6.17
N ASP A 39 -4.26 -8.98 -4.96
CA ASP A 39 -4.32 -7.68 -4.28
C ASP A 39 -2.96 -6.99 -4.22
N GLY A 40 -1.88 -7.74 -4.41
CA GLY A 40 -0.51 -7.27 -4.17
C GLY A 40 -0.16 -7.31 -2.69
N LEU A 41 0.81 -6.48 -2.31
CA LEU A 41 1.24 -6.28 -0.92
C LEU A 41 1.09 -4.81 -0.56
N TRP A 42 0.76 -4.50 0.68
CA TRP A 42 0.64 -3.13 1.14
C TRP A 42 0.86 -3.03 2.64
N GLY A 43 1.09 -1.81 3.12
CA GLY A 43 1.21 -1.51 4.54
C GLY A 43 1.21 -0.02 4.83
N PHE A 44 1.16 0.29 6.12
CA PHE A 44 1.19 1.66 6.64
C PHE A 44 2.21 1.75 7.78
N THR A 45 2.91 2.88 7.89
CA THR A 45 3.84 3.18 8.98
C THR A 45 3.60 4.59 9.51
N GLY A 46 3.90 4.84 10.77
CA GLY A 46 3.84 6.17 11.38
C GLY A 46 2.45 6.77 11.59
N SER A 47 1.38 6.13 11.11
CA SER A 47 0.00 6.50 11.44
C SER A 47 -0.45 5.84 12.74
N ASN A 48 -1.01 6.63 13.65
CA ASN A 48 -1.70 6.13 14.85
C ASN A 48 -3.18 5.84 14.58
N LEU A 49 -3.69 6.26 13.43
CA LEU A 49 -5.04 5.97 12.99
C LEU A 49 -5.05 4.64 12.24
N PRO A 50 -6.07 3.79 12.45
CA PRO A 50 -6.25 2.62 11.60
C PRO A 50 -6.42 3.09 10.15
N PRO A 51 -5.99 2.29 9.16
CA PRO A 51 -6.25 2.61 7.76
C PRO A 51 -7.77 2.81 7.57
N PRO A 52 -8.19 3.74 6.70
CA PRO A 52 -9.60 3.98 6.45
C PRO A 52 -10.28 2.66 6.09
N SER A 53 -11.25 2.28 6.92
CA SER A 53 -11.97 1.01 6.77
C SER A 53 -12.77 1.03 5.46
N PRO A 54 -12.90 -0.13 4.76
CA PRO A 54 -13.80 -0.27 3.62
C PRO A 54 -15.26 0.12 3.91
N SER A 55 -15.64 0.28 5.19
CA SER A 55 -16.97 0.72 5.60
C SER A 55 -17.35 2.08 5.01
N THR A 56 -16.41 3.02 4.83
CA THR A 56 -16.68 4.35 4.25
C THR A 56 -16.70 4.36 2.73
N LEU A 57 -16.37 3.24 2.06
CA LEU A 57 -16.31 3.16 0.60
C LEU A 57 -17.63 3.57 -0.07
N HIS A 58 -18.77 3.21 0.54
CA HIS A 58 -20.10 3.53 0.01
C HIS A 58 -20.34 5.05 -0.10
N GLU A 59 -19.70 5.86 0.75
CA GLU A 59 -19.80 7.31 0.73
C GLU A 59 -19.08 7.90 -0.49
N CYS A 60 -18.05 7.20 -1.00
CA CYS A 60 -17.25 7.63 -2.15
C CYS A 60 -17.80 7.13 -3.50
N LEU A 61 -18.60 6.05 -3.51
CA LEU A 61 -19.11 5.43 -4.74
C LEU A 61 -19.88 6.40 -5.66
N PRO A 62 -20.72 7.33 -5.17
CA PRO A 62 -21.40 8.29 -6.05
C PRO A 62 -20.43 9.12 -6.90
N ALA A 63 -19.33 9.59 -6.32
CA ALA A 63 -18.32 10.38 -7.02
C ALA A 63 -17.52 9.54 -8.05
N LEU A 64 -17.44 8.24 -7.85
CA LEU A 64 -16.75 7.31 -8.76
C LEU A 64 -17.66 6.73 -9.85
N SER A 65 -18.98 6.97 -9.77
CA SER A 65 -19.95 6.40 -10.70
C SER A 65 -19.79 6.89 -12.14
N ASP A 66 -19.34 8.13 -12.33
CA ASP A 66 -19.00 8.71 -13.65
C ASP A 66 -17.86 7.95 -14.34
N TRP A 67 -17.00 7.30 -13.57
CA TRP A 67 -15.90 6.45 -14.04
C TRP A 67 -16.32 4.97 -14.15
N ASN A 68 -17.63 4.71 -14.07
CA ASN A 68 -18.23 3.39 -14.15
C ASN A 68 -17.82 2.43 -13.00
N VAL A 69 -17.33 2.98 -11.89
CA VAL A 69 -17.00 2.23 -10.67
C VAL A 69 -18.23 2.16 -9.78
N THR A 70 -18.79 0.97 -9.65
CA THR A 70 -20.03 0.70 -8.90
C THR A 70 -19.82 -0.45 -7.91
N ALA A 71 -20.67 -0.55 -6.88
CA ALA A 71 -20.51 -1.53 -5.80
C ALA A 71 -20.42 -2.98 -6.30
N ASP A 72 -21.17 -3.31 -7.35
CA ASP A 72 -21.23 -4.61 -8.02
C ASP A 72 -19.97 -4.94 -8.84
N LYS A 73 -19.19 -3.94 -9.23
CA LYS A 73 -17.94 -4.10 -9.98
C LYS A 73 -16.70 -4.15 -9.10
N LEU A 74 -16.86 -3.91 -7.80
CA LEU A 74 -15.76 -4.01 -6.85
C LEU A 74 -15.35 -5.48 -6.71
N ILE A 75 -14.10 -5.76 -7.07
CA ILE A 75 -13.46 -7.03 -6.76
C ILE A 75 -13.16 -7.01 -5.26
N ARG A 76 -13.79 -7.91 -4.50
CA ARG A 76 -13.56 -8.06 -3.06
C ARG A 76 -12.91 -9.41 -2.82
N SER A 77 -11.67 -9.39 -2.35
CA SER A 77 -11.04 -10.59 -1.83
C SER A 77 -11.70 -11.01 -0.53
N PRO A 78 -11.89 -12.32 -0.27
CA PRO A 78 -12.31 -12.81 1.02
C PRO A 78 -11.36 -12.29 2.11
N GLN A 79 -11.92 -12.01 3.30
CA GLN A 79 -11.08 -11.72 4.45
C GLN A 79 -10.25 -12.97 4.79
N GLY A 80 -8.94 -12.79 4.96
CA GLY A 80 -8.06 -13.89 5.36
C GLY A 80 -8.33 -14.33 6.80
N THR A 81 -7.89 -15.54 7.13
CA THR A 81 -7.78 -15.96 8.53
C THR A 81 -6.67 -15.16 9.24
N LEU A 82 -6.67 -15.17 10.58
CA LEU A 82 -5.59 -14.53 11.36
C LEU A 82 -4.20 -15.08 10.97
N GLU A 83 -4.13 -16.37 10.65
CA GLU A 83 -2.91 -17.05 10.22
C GLU A 83 -2.47 -16.60 8.82
N GLU A 84 -3.41 -16.44 7.89
CA GLU A 84 -3.15 -15.92 6.56
C GLU A 84 -2.71 -14.44 6.60
N ASP A 85 -3.38 -13.61 7.40
CA ASP A 85 -3.01 -12.21 7.60
C ASP A 85 -1.59 -12.08 8.16
N GLU A 86 -1.24 -12.92 9.13
CA GLU A 86 0.11 -12.97 9.70
C GLU A 86 1.16 -13.42 8.67
N LEU A 87 0.85 -14.43 7.85
CA LEU A 87 1.73 -14.87 6.77
C LEU A 87 1.94 -13.79 5.70
N VAL A 88 0.89 -13.05 5.33
CA VAL A 88 1.01 -11.90 4.42
C VAL A 88 1.91 -10.83 5.03
N ARG A 89 1.75 -10.54 6.33
CA ARG A 89 2.60 -9.57 7.05
C ARG A 89 4.07 -10.01 7.10
N GLN A 90 4.33 -11.30 7.29
CA GLN A 90 5.69 -11.84 7.25
C GLN A 90 6.29 -11.73 5.84
N THR A 91 5.50 -12.03 4.82
CA THR A 91 5.90 -11.94 3.41
C THR A 91 6.33 -10.52 3.03
N SER A 92 5.70 -9.50 3.59
CA SER A 92 6.03 -8.10 3.31
C SER A 92 6.97 -7.44 4.31
N SER A 93 7.48 -8.19 5.29
CA SER A 93 8.24 -7.65 6.42
C SER A 93 9.52 -6.90 6.01
N GLU A 94 10.22 -7.35 4.97
CA GLU A 94 11.44 -6.67 4.49
C GLU A 94 11.13 -5.28 3.91
N ILE A 95 9.98 -5.13 3.24
CA ILE A 95 9.50 -3.85 2.71
C ILE A 95 9.17 -2.92 3.87
N ASP A 96 8.41 -3.41 4.85
CA ASP A 96 8.03 -2.64 6.02
C ASP A 96 9.27 -2.15 6.80
N VAL A 97 10.27 -3.03 7.00
CA VAL A 97 11.55 -2.67 7.62
C VAL A 97 12.30 -1.62 6.80
N PHE A 98 12.35 -1.76 5.47
CA PHE A 98 12.97 -0.78 4.60
C PHE A 98 12.29 0.59 4.71
N VAL A 99 10.96 0.63 4.66
CA VAL A 99 10.17 1.85 4.74
C VAL A 99 10.39 2.55 6.08
N ARG A 100 10.30 1.82 7.21
CA ARG A 100 10.55 2.39 8.56
C ARG A 100 11.95 2.97 8.74
N ARG A 101 12.95 2.39 8.08
CA ARG A 101 14.34 2.91 8.12
C ARG A 101 14.51 4.19 7.31
N ARG A 102 13.77 4.33 6.21
CA ARG A 102 13.90 5.47 5.28
C ARG A 102 13.01 6.65 5.63
N TRP A 103 11.83 6.38 6.19
CA TRP A 103 10.85 7.36 6.69
C TRP A 103 10.58 7.09 8.15
N VAL A 104 11.30 7.80 9.02
CA VAL A 104 11.26 7.61 10.47
C VAL A 104 9.87 7.96 10.99
N GLU A 105 9.22 7.03 11.67
CA GLU A 105 7.82 7.15 12.07
C GLU A 105 7.52 8.30 13.03
N SER A 106 8.52 8.88 13.70
CA SER A 106 8.35 10.09 14.51
C SER A 106 8.09 11.33 13.68
N GLU A 107 8.58 11.36 12.45
CA GLU A 107 8.54 12.51 11.54
C GLU A 107 7.62 12.28 10.34
N TRP A 108 7.40 11.01 9.97
CA TRP A 108 6.71 10.62 8.75
C TRP A 108 5.59 9.65 9.03
N GLU A 109 4.53 9.75 8.23
CA GLU A 109 3.62 8.64 7.99
C GLU A 109 3.78 8.17 6.55
N THR A 110 3.61 6.86 6.34
CA THR A 110 3.65 6.31 4.99
C THR A 110 2.52 5.33 4.74
N ALA A 111 2.08 5.29 3.48
CA ALA A 111 1.36 4.19 2.88
C ALA A 111 2.22 3.63 1.75
N TRP A 112 2.42 2.33 1.70
CA TRP A 112 3.18 1.70 0.63
C TRP A 112 2.43 0.52 0.03
N PHE A 113 2.62 0.29 -1.26
CA PHE A 113 2.06 -0.86 -1.93
C PHE A 113 2.92 -1.36 -3.09
N VAL A 114 2.72 -2.63 -3.41
CA VAL A 114 3.28 -3.35 -4.53
C VAL A 114 2.11 -3.82 -5.36
N ASN A 115 2.03 -3.35 -6.61
CA ASN A 115 0.99 -3.79 -7.51
C ASN A 115 1.06 -5.32 -7.71
N PRO A 116 -0.08 -6.02 -7.76
CA PRO A 116 -0.11 -7.43 -8.13
C PRO A 116 0.47 -7.61 -9.54
N PRO A 117 1.01 -8.81 -9.88
CA PRO A 117 1.71 -9.01 -11.15
C PRO A 117 0.94 -8.57 -12.40
N ARG A 118 -0.39 -8.74 -12.42
CA ARG A 118 -1.24 -8.34 -13.56
C ARG A 118 -1.32 -6.82 -13.80
N LEU A 119 -0.98 -6.02 -12.79
CA LEU A 119 -1.05 -4.55 -12.82
C LEU A 119 0.34 -3.89 -12.89
N GLN A 120 1.42 -4.67 -12.86
CA GLN A 120 2.78 -4.12 -12.98
C GLN A 120 3.05 -3.69 -14.42
N SER A 121 3.38 -2.41 -14.62
CA SER A 121 3.62 -1.84 -15.95
C SER A 121 5.01 -2.14 -16.51
N VAL A 122 5.98 -2.51 -15.66
CA VAL A 122 7.35 -2.86 -16.06
C VAL A 122 7.66 -4.31 -15.67
N PRO A 123 7.41 -5.29 -16.55
CA PRO A 123 7.71 -6.68 -16.26
C PRO A 123 9.21 -6.89 -16.00
N GLY A 124 9.53 -7.69 -14.97
CA GLY A 124 10.92 -8.03 -14.64
C GLY A 124 11.67 -6.98 -13.83
N LEU A 125 11.07 -5.81 -13.55
CA LEU A 125 11.62 -4.83 -12.63
C LEU A 125 10.60 -4.48 -11.54
N ALA A 126 10.79 -5.10 -10.39
CA ALA A 126 9.89 -4.93 -9.27
C ALA A 126 10.03 -3.51 -8.67
N HIS A 127 8.90 -2.92 -8.33
CA HIS A 127 8.83 -1.59 -7.77
C HIS A 127 7.78 -1.49 -6.68
N ILE A 128 8.08 -0.64 -5.69
CA ILE A 128 7.21 -0.35 -4.56
C ILE A 128 6.81 1.12 -4.67
N HIS A 129 5.52 1.40 -4.59
CA HIS A 129 5.01 2.75 -4.45
C HIS A 129 4.99 3.10 -2.97
N VAL A 130 5.60 4.22 -2.59
CA VAL A 130 5.54 4.76 -1.23
C VAL A 130 5.00 6.18 -1.30
N PHE A 131 3.94 6.44 -0.54
CA PHE A 131 3.37 7.77 -0.31
C PHE A 131 3.77 8.16 1.09
N ALA A 132 4.55 9.22 1.22
CA ALA A 132 5.05 9.68 2.50
C ALA A 132 4.57 11.10 2.76
N ARG A 133 4.01 11.34 3.96
CA ARG A 133 3.66 12.68 4.43
C ARG A 133 4.57 13.04 5.59
N HIS A 134 5.14 14.23 5.53
CA HIS A 134 5.83 14.80 6.68
C HIS A 134 4.80 15.26 7.72
N LYS A 135 4.98 14.86 8.96
CA LYS A 135 4.10 15.26 10.07
C LYS A 135 4.24 16.74 10.38
N SER A 136 3.14 17.34 10.80
CA SER A 136 3.15 18.71 11.33
C SER A 136 3.96 18.78 12.64
N PRO A 137 4.48 19.97 13.02
CA PRO A 137 5.16 20.16 14.31
C PRO A 137 4.32 19.70 15.51
N GLU A 138 2.99 19.89 15.47
CA GLU A 138 2.07 19.45 16.51
C GLU A 138 2.03 17.91 16.62
N GLU A 139 2.02 17.19 15.51
CA GLU A 139 2.05 15.73 15.46
C GLU A 139 3.40 15.14 15.94
N MET A 140 4.51 15.87 15.73
CA MET A 140 5.84 15.46 16.18
C MET A 140 6.11 15.81 17.65
N GLY A 141 5.51 16.89 18.15
CA GLY A 141 5.70 17.44 19.49
C GLY A 141 4.61 17.08 20.52
N GLY A 142 3.58 16.33 20.12
CA GLY A 142 2.40 15.99 20.93
C GLY A 142 2.62 14.99 22.07
N GLY A 143 3.81 14.97 22.68
CA GLY A 143 4.10 14.31 23.94
C GLY A 143 4.42 15.33 25.01
N TYR A 144 3.39 15.98 25.57
CA TYR A 144 3.48 16.66 26.87
C TYR A 144 2.83 15.77 27.93
#